data_AF-A0A955JK73-F1
#
_entry.id   AF-A0A955JK73-F1
#
_cell.length_a   1.000
_cell.length_b   1.000
_cell.length_c   1.000
_cell.angle_alpha   90.00
_cell.angle_beta   90.00
_cell.angle_gamma   90.00
#
_symmetry.space_group_name_H-M   'P 1'
#
loop_
_entity.id
_entity.type
_entity.pdbx_description
1 polymer ?
#
loop_
_entity_poly.entity_id
_entity_poly.type
_entity_poly.pdbx_seq_one_letter_code
_entity_poly.pdbx_strand_id
1 'polypeptide(L)'
;MATKPKRNDRLIDKWSFVHFASSAVLCWFVGPVPAFVITALWEPFEIFVVSPILGKRGIVFGYETWRNSLSDIVFNTLGISMILLLR
;
A
#
# COMPACT_ATOMS: atom_id res chain seq x y z
N MET A 1 8.57 -29.05 -8.80
CA MET A 1 7.80 -27.81 -9.08
C MET A 1 8.10 -26.83 -7.97
N ALA A 2 8.60 -25.62 -8.26
CA ALA A 2 8.71 -24.57 -7.25
C ALA A 2 7.29 -24.19 -6.80
N THR A 3 7.02 -24.28 -5.50
CA THR A 3 5.74 -23.87 -4.91
C THR A 3 5.53 -22.38 -5.18
N LYS A 4 4.41 -22.02 -5.84
CA LYS A 4 4.05 -20.61 -6.00
C LYS A 4 3.92 -19.98 -4.61
N PRO A 5 4.56 -18.82 -4.35
CA PRO A 5 4.43 -18.13 -3.07
C PRO A 5 2.95 -17.84 -2.79
N LYS A 6 2.51 -18.08 -1.55
CA LYS A 6 1.12 -17.85 -1.15
C LYS A 6 0.85 -16.34 -1.16
N ARG A 7 -0.25 -15.92 -1.81
CA ARG A 7 -0.69 -14.52 -1.85
C ARG A 7 -0.91 -14.00 -0.44
N ASN A 8 -0.46 -12.78 -0.15
CA ASN A 8 -0.67 -12.18 1.15
C ASN A 8 -2.14 -11.79 1.34
N ASP A 9 -2.74 -12.18 2.46
CA ASP A 9 -4.15 -11.94 2.81
C ASP A 9 -4.29 -11.41 4.24
N ARG A 10 -3.19 -10.95 4.84
CA ARG A 10 -3.22 -10.42 6.21
C ARG A 10 -3.86 -9.03 6.21
N LEU A 11 -4.64 -8.75 7.25
CA LEU A 11 -5.17 -7.39 7.45
C LEU A 11 -4.07 -6.47 7.99
N ILE A 12 -3.20 -6.95 8.86
CA ILE A 12 -2.11 -6.15 9.42
C ILE A 12 -0.82 -6.91 9.24
N ASP A 13 0.14 -6.27 8.61
CA ASP A 13 1.50 -6.77 8.50
C ASP A 13 2.52 -5.62 8.39
N LYS A 14 3.74 -5.95 7.94
CA LYS A 14 4.80 -4.97 7.76
C LYS A 14 4.47 -3.96 6.65
N TRP A 15 3.70 -4.36 5.64
CA TRP A 15 3.31 -3.50 4.52
C TRP A 15 2.28 -2.48 4.97
N SER A 16 1.31 -2.89 5.79
CA SER A 16 0.36 -1.98 6.44
C SER A 16 1.05 -0.85 7.22
N PHE A 17 2.16 -1.15 7.91
CA PHE A 17 2.95 -0.13 8.59
C PHE A 17 3.67 0.82 7.62
N VAL A 18 4.19 0.30 6.50
CA VAL A 18 4.81 1.12 5.44
C VAL A 18 3.78 2.07 4.84
N HIS A 19 2.56 1.62 4.56
CA HIS A 19 1.44 2.44 4.08
C HIS A 19 1.10 3.58 5.05
N PHE A 20 0.96 3.25 6.34
CA PHE A 20 0.75 4.27 7.37
C PHE A 20 1.87 5.33 7.39
N ALA A 21 3.13 4.88 7.50
CA ALA A 21 4.27 5.77 7.64
C ALA A 21 4.50 6.63 6.39
N SER A 22 4.44 6.02 5.21
CA SER A 22 4.61 6.72 3.93
C SER A 22 3.49 7.72 3.66
N SER A 23 2.24 7.36 3.98
CA SER A 23 1.10 8.27 3.87
C SER A 23 1.18 9.45 4.83
N ALA A 24 1.64 9.22 6.06
CA ALA A 24 1.89 10.30 7.01
C ALA A 24 2.99 11.25 6.49
N VAL A 25 4.12 10.70 6.06
CA VAL A 25 5.23 11.50 5.50
C VAL A 25 4.77 12.27 4.26
N LEU A 26 4.04 11.63 3.35
CA LEU A 26 3.54 12.27 2.15
C LEU A 26 2.55 13.40 2.50
N CYS A 27 1.60 13.15 3.40
CA CYS A 27 0.66 14.16 3.88
C CYS A 27 1.36 15.37 4.50
N TRP A 28 2.46 15.14 5.21
CA TRP A 28 3.27 16.22 5.77
C TRP A 28 3.80 17.17 4.66
N PHE A 29 4.26 16.63 3.54
CA PHE A 29 4.84 17.42 2.46
C PHE A 29 3.81 18.05 1.53
N VAL A 30 2.79 17.29 1.11
CA VAL A 30 1.88 17.71 0.04
C VAL A 30 0.45 18.00 0.50
N GLY A 31 0.15 17.80 1.79
CA GLY A 31 -1.19 17.95 2.35
C GLY A 31 -2.06 16.69 2.18
N PRO A 32 -3.25 16.68 2.81
CA PRO A 32 -4.06 15.46 2.96
C PRO A 32 -4.67 14.96 1.65
N VAL A 33 -5.22 15.86 0.83
CA VAL A 33 -5.93 15.49 -0.39
C VAL A 33 -4.97 14.89 -1.43
N PRO A 34 -3.83 15.54 -1.76
CA PRO A 34 -2.87 14.94 -2.70
C PRO A 34 -2.27 13.64 -2.15
N ALA A 35 -1.98 13.56 -0.85
CA ALA A 35 -1.46 12.34 -0.24
C ALA A 35 -2.44 11.17 -0.40
N PHE A 36 -3.72 11.36 -0.08
CA PHE A 36 -4.75 10.33 -0.22
C PHE A 36 -4.89 9.85 -1.66
N VAL A 37 -4.94 10.77 -2.62
CA VAL A 37 -5.07 10.42 -4.05
C VAL A 37 -3.87 9.59 -4.51
N ILE A 38 -2.65 10.01 -4.16
CA ILE A 38 -1.43 9.30 -4.55
C ILE A 38 -1.42 7.89 -3.94
N THR A 39 -1.67 7.77 -2.64
CA THR A 39 -1.57 6.48 -1.94
C THR A 39 -2.69 5.53 -2.34
N ALA A 40 -3.92 6.03 -2.56
CA ALA A 40 -5.04 5.21 -3.02
C ALA A 40 -4.89 4.73 -4.47
N LEU A 41 -4.26 5.52 -5.34
CA LEU A 41 -3.97 5.11 -6.72
C LEU A 41 -2.72 4.25 -6.84
N TRP A 42 -1.83 4.29 -5.84
CA TRP A 42 -0.60 3.52 -5.84
C TRP A 42 -0.86 2.01 -5.80
N GLU A 43 -1.78 1.55 -4.95
CA GLU A 43 -2.12 0.12 -4.84
C GLU A 43 -2.66 -0.54 -6.12
N PRO A 44 -3.68 0.03 -6.80
CA PRO A 44 -4.11 -0.55 -8.08
C PRO A 44 -2.98 -0.50 -9.11
N PHE A 45 -2.14 0.54 -9.12
CA PHE A 45 -0.97 0.58 -9.99
C PHE A 45 0.03 -0.54 -9.66
N GLU A 46 0.31 -0.79 -8.37
CA GLU A 46 1.18 -1.85 -7.90
C GLU A 46 0.66 -3.23 -8.31
N ILE A 47 -0.62 -3.52 -8.08
CA ILE A 47 -1.22 -4.82 -8.36
C ILE A 47 -1.37 -5.06 -9.86
N PHE A 48 -1.86 -4.09 -10.63
CA PHE A 48 -2.21 -4.27 -12.05
C PHE A 48 -1.06 -4.02 -13.01
N VAL A 49 -0.09 -3.17 -12.65
CA VAL A 49 1.00 -2.77 -13.55
C VAL A 49 2.33 -3.32 -13.06
N VAL A 50 2.69 -3.07 -11.81
CA VAL A 50 4.03 -3.41 -11.30
C VAL A 50 4.17 -4.92 -11.08
N SER A 51 3.19 -5.55 -10.42
CA SER A 51 3.24 -6.98 -10.08
C SER A 51 3.41 -7.88 -11.32
N PRO A 52 2.67 -7.70 -12.44
CA PRO A 52 2.88 -8.51 -13.65
C PRO A 52 4.23 -8.27 -14.32
N ILE A 53 4.78 -7.06 -14.26
CA ILE A 53 6.09 -6.73 -14.84
C ILE A 53 7.20 -7.37 -14.01
N LEU A 54 7.16 -7.21 -12.69
CA LEU A 54 8.16 -7.72 -11.76
C LEU A 54 8.07 -9.25 -11.60
N GLY A 55 6.87 -9.82 -11.74
CA GLY A 55 6.66 -11.27 -11.76
C GLY A 55 7.43 -11.97 -12.87
N LYS A 56 7.67 -11.31 -14.03
CA LYS A 56 8.54 -11.84 -15.10
C LYS A 56 10.00 -12.02 -14.68
N ARG A 57 10.42 -11.32 -13.63
CA ARG A 57 11.77 -11.38 -13.04
C ARG A 57 11.81 -12.19 -11.73
N GLY A 58 10.73 -12.88 -11.38
CA GLY A 58 10.64 -13.68 -10.15
C GLY A 58 10.44 -12.86 -8.86
N ILE A 59 10.12 -11.57 -8.98
CA ILE A 59 9.87 -10.68 -7.83
C ILE A 59 8.38 -10.73 -7.47
N VAL A 60 8.06 -10.99 -6.19
CA VAL A 60 6.71 -11.24 -5.67
C VAL A 60 6.13 -9.98 -5.01
N PHE A 61 6.34 -8.82 -5.64
CA PHE A 61 5.86 -7.52 -5.17
C PHE A 61 4.41 -7.28 -5.60
N GLY A 62 3.60 -6.62 -4.78
CA GLY A 62 2.16 -6.43 -5.05
C GLY A 62 1.34 -7.73 -5.15
N TYR A 63 1.84 -8.84 -4.59
CA TYR A 63 1.17 -10.14 -4.64
C TYR A 63 0.25 -10.35 -3.44
N GLU A 64 -0.82 -9.57 -3.40
CA GLU A 64 -1.70 -9.39 -2.24
C GLU A 64 -3.17 -9.41 -2.63
N THR A 65 -4.03 -9.95 -1.77
CA THR A 65 -5.46 -10.08 -2.04
C THR A 65 -6.16 -8.72 -1.95
N TRP A 66 -7.37 -8.66 -2.49
CA TRP A 66 -8.25 -7.50 -2.30
C TRP A 66 -8.49 -7.15 -0.83
N ARG A 67 -8.43 -8.14 0.07
CA ARG A 67 -8.58 -7.92 1.52
C ARG A 67 -7.38 -7.20 2.11
N ASN A 68 -6.16 -7.59 1.73
CA ASN A 68 -4.94 -6.91 2.16
C ASN A 68 -4.90 -5.49 1.59
N SER A 69 -5.24 -5.34 0.31
CA SER A 69 -5.31 -4.02 -0.34
C SER A 69 -6.36 -3.07 0.29
N LEU A 70 -7.54 -3.57 0.63
CA LEU A 70 -8.51 -2.77 1.40
C LEU A 70 -7.97 -2.33 2.75
N SER A 71 -7.13 -3.15 3.38
CA SER A 71 -6.51 -2.78 4.65
C SER A 71 -5.50 -1.65 4.46
N ASP A 72 -4.73 -1.69 3.39
CA ASP A 72 -3.72 -0.67 3.09
C ASP A 72 -4.36 0.70 2.86
N ILE A 73 -5.54 0.78 2.25
CA ILE A 73 -6.35 2.01 2.19
C ILE A 73 -6.69 2.54 3.60
N VAL A 74 -7.03 1.65 4.55
CA VAL A 74 -7.28 2.03 5.94
C VAL A 74 -6.01 2.60 6.59
N PHE A 75 -4.87 1.93 6.44
CA PHE A 75 -3.61 2.39 7.01
C PHE A 75 -3.12 3.70 6.38
N ASN A 76 -3.30 3.88 5.07
CA ASN A 76 -3.03 5.14 4.37
C ASN A 76 -3.86 6.28 4.96
N THR A 77 -5.16 6.05 5.14
CA THR A 77 -6.08 7.01 5.75
C THR A 77 -5.64 7.36 7.18
N LEU A 78 -5.31 6.35 8.00
CA LEU A 78 -4.85 6.56 9.37
C LEU A 78 -3.57 7.41 9.44
N GLY A 79 -2.60 7.16 8.54
CA GLY A 79 -1.37 7.94 8.46
C GLY A 79 -1.63 9.41 8.12
N ILE A 80 -2.52 9.67 7.17
CA ILE A 80 -2.96 11.02 6.78
C ILE A 80 -3.69 11.70 7.94
N SER A 81 -4.66 11.01 8.56
CA SER A 81 -5.42 11.53 9.69
C SER A 81 -4.53 11.89 10.88
N MET A 82 -3.49 11.11 11.15
CA MET A 82 -2.51 11.44 12.21
C MET A 82 -1.90 12.82 11.98
N ILE A 83 -1.47 13.14 10.76
CA ILE A 83 -0.88 14.45 10.45
C ILE A 83 -1.90 15.57 10.58
N LEU A 84 -3.16 15.32 10.21
CA LEU A 84 -4.22 16.31 10.35
C LEU A 84 -4.52 16.68 11.80
N LEU A 85 -4.39 15.72 12.73
CA LEU A 85 -4.63 15.95 14.16
C LEU A 85 -3.43 16.58 14.88
N LEU A 86 -2.23 16.49 14.31
CA LEU A 86 -1.00 17.03 14.89
C LEU A 86 -0.64 18.44 14.38
N ARG A 87 -1.43 19.00 13.46
CA ARG A 87 -1.29 20.36 12.93
C ARG A 87 -2.29 21.30 13.59
#